data_AF-A0A147KC47-F1
#
_entry.id   AF-A0A147KC47-F1
#
_cell.length_a   1.000
_cell.length_b   1.000
_cell.length_c   1.000
_cell.angle_alpha   90.00
_cell.angle_beta   90.00
_cell.angle_gamma   90.00
#
_symmetry.space_group_name_H-M   'P 1'
#
loop_
_entity.id
_entity.type
_entity.pdbx_description
1 polymer ?
#
loop_
_entity_poly.entity_id
_entity_poly.type
_entity_poly.pdbx_seq_one_letter_code
_entity_poly.pdbx_strand_id
1 'polypeptide(L)'
;MVFLKQVSIKDDKMRTPSGYPFSIPTIKEFKEMKFKQNVTFFVGENGSGKSTLLEGIADGCGFNLAGGSQNDTYNVHRSDSSLSGHLRLSWLPKVNKGFFLRAESFYHFASYLDRLHKEDPTYQYNRYGGKSLHEQSHGESFLSLFLHRFEEQAIYLLDEPEAALSPQRQLSFMKIMHDLTKDGQCQFIIATHSPILLGYPDATIYRFDEGKIEETSYEMTDHYTITSYFLQNRERFLYELFQEDEQ
;
A
#
# COMPACT_ATOMS: atom_id res chain seq x y z
N MET A 1 -6.38 -10.69 -14.01
CA MET A 1 -7.71 -11.01 -13.46
C MET A 1 -7.71 -10.49 -12.05
N VAL A 2 -8.68 -9.67 -11.68
CA VAL A 2 -8.75 -9.17 -10.30
C VAL A 2 -9.15 -10.31 -9.35
N PHE A 3 -8.36 -10.59 -8.32
CA PHE A 3 -8.59 -11.69 -7.38
C PHE A 3 -9.53 -11.28 -6.24
N LEU A 4 -9.12 -10.30 -5.44
CA LEU A 4 -9.97 -9.68 -4.43
C LEU A 4 -10.96 -8.78 -5.16
N LYS A 5 -12.23 -9.18 -5.22
CA LYS A 5 -13.29 -8.47 -5.95
C LYS A 5 -13.95 -7.39 -5.12
N GLN A 6 -14.08 -7.62 -3.82
CA GLN A 6 -14.80 -6.71 -2.94
C GLN A 6 -14.34 -6.87 -1.49
N VAL A 7 -14.32 -5.75 -0.79
CA VAL A 7 -14.19 -5.65 0.67
C VAL A 7 -15.48 -5.03 1.20
N SER A 8 -16.05 -5.60 2.26
CA SER A 8 -17.23 -5.03 2.93
C SER A 8 -17.16 -5.20 4.45
N ILE A 9 -17.93 -4.43 5.20
CA ILE A 9 -18.05 -4.63 6.65
C ILE A 9 -19.01 -5.78 6.97
N LYS A 10 -18.63 -6.64 7.91
CA LYS A 10 -19.45 -7.67 8.57
C LYS A 10 -20.35 -6.97 9.58
N ASP A 11 -21.67 -7.06 9.41
CA ASP A 11 -22.76 -6.63 10.31
C ASP A 11 -22.52 -5.44 11.28
N ASP A 12 -23.40 -4.43 11.19
CA ASP A 12 -23.36 -3.17 11.96
C ASP A 12 -23.36 -3.34 13.50
N LYS A 13 -23.77 -4.50 14.02
CA LYS A 13 -24.01 -4.73 15.47
C LYS A 13 -22.75 -4.76 16.33
N MET A 14 -21.56 -4.90 15.75
CA MET A 14 -20.28 -4.95 16.48
C MET A 14 -19.44 -3.66 16.37
N ARG A 15 -20.01 -2.57 15.85
CA ARG A 15 -19.30 -1.29 15.76
C ARG A 15 -19.40 -0.55 17.09
N THR A 16 -18.28 -0.34 17.77
CA THR A 16 -18.17 0.67 18.84
C THR A 16 -17.85 2.03 18.22
N PRO A 17 -18.81 2.96 18.10
CA PRO A 17 -18.65 4.16 17.25
C PRO A 17 -17.58 5.15 17.73
N SER A 18 -17.17 5.06 18.99
CA SER A 18 -16.18 5.95 19.61
C SER A 18 -14.79 5.30 19.76
N GLY A 19 -14.63 4.02 19.44
CA GLY A 19 -13.36 3.29 19.55
C GLY A 19 -12.66 3.15 18.21
N TYR A 20 -11.33 3.14 18.21
CA TYR A 20 -10.55 2.76 17.04
C TYR A 20 -10.93 1.32 16.60
N PRO A 21 -11.10 1.04 15.29
CA PRO A 21 -10.86 1.91 14.14
C PRO A 21 -12.07 2.76 13.70
N PHE A 22 -13.25 2.59 14.30
CA PHE A 22 -14.49 3.28 13.93
C PHE A 22 -14.58 4.74 14.42
N SER A 23 -13.60 5.22 15.18
CA SER A 23 -13.42 6.65 15.43
C SER A 23 -12.96 7.41 14.18
N ILE A 24 -12.42 6.73 13.16
CA ILE A 24 -12.06 7.33 11.88
C ILE A 24 -13.34 7.50 11.04
N PRO A 25 -13.70 8.72 10.62
CA PRO A 25 -14.97 8.98 9.94
C PRO A 25 -15.20 8.11 8.68
N THR A 26 -14.18 7.95 7.84
CA THR A 26 -14.25 7.15 6.60
C THR A 26 -14.51 5.67 6.88
N ILE A 27 -13.85 5.11 7.89
CA ILE A 27 -14.02 3.70 8.30
C ILE A 27 -15.38 3.48 8.97
N LYS A 28 -15.85 4.45 9.74
CA LYS A 28 -17.16 4.42 10.38
C LYS A 28 -18.30 4.28 9.36
N GLU A 29 -18.27 5.11 8.33
CA GLU A 29 -19.30 5.14 7.29
C GLU A 29 -19.06 4.10 6.18
N PHE A 30 -17.90 3.45 6.17
CA PHE A 30 -17.56 2.44 5.17
C PHE A 30 -18.54 1.26 5.19
N LYS A 31 -19.00 0.87 3.99
CA LYS A 31 -19.90 -0.28 3.79
C LYS A 31 -19.28 -1.32 2.89
N GLU A 32 -18.90 -0.92 1.68
CA GLU A 32 -18.25 -1.78 0.70
C GLU A 32 -17.35 -0.99 -0.26
N MET A 33 -16.38 -1.69 -0.85
CA MET A 33 -15.49 -1.22 -1.91
C MET A 33 -15.29 -2.37 -2.91
N LYS A 34 -15.34 -2.07 -4.20
CA LYS A 34 -15.14 -3.04 -5.28
C LYS A 34 -13.83 -2.80 -6.01
N PHE A 35 -13.12 -3.87 -6.33
CA PHE A 35 -11.88 -3.77 -7.10
C PHE A 35 -12.20 -4.11 -8.55
N LYS A 36 -12.07 -3.11 -9.42
CA LYS A 36 -12.37 -3.22 -10.85
C LYS A 36 -11.13 -3.55 -11.67
N GLN A 37 -9.97 -3.06 -11.22
CA GLN A 37 -8.69 -3.15 -11.91
C GLN A 37 -7.66 -3.94 -11.10
N ASN A 38 -6.61 -4.43 -11.77
CA ASN A 38 -5.51 -5.12 -11.10
C ASN A 38 -4.68 -4.17 -10.24
N VAL A 39 -4.72 -2.85 -10.49
CA VAL A 39 -4.07 -1.84 -9.65
C VAL A 39 -5.13 -0.93 -9.06
N THR A 40 -5.11 -0.77 -7.73
CA THR A 40 -6.00 0.14 -7.01
C THR A 40 -5.19 1.01 -6.06
N PHE A 41 -5.43 2.32 -6.07
CA PHE A 41 -4.80 3.27 -5.17
C PHE A 41 -5.77 3.78 -4.11
N PHE A 42 -5.28 3.95 -2.89
CA PHE A 42 -5.93 4.68 -1.81
C PHE A 42 -5.21 6.01 -1.64
N VAL A 43 -5.98 7.11 -1.69
CA VAL A 43 -5.47 8.48 -1.60
C VAL A 43 -6.30 9.29 -0.60
N GLY A 44 -5.74 10.35 -0.02
CA GLY A 44 -6.39 11.17 1.02
C GLY A 44 -5.40 11.56 2.11
N GLU A 45 -5.77 12.44 3.03
CA GLU A 45 -4.87 12.99 4.05
C GLU A 45 -4.36 11.95 5.08
N ASN A 46 -3.36 12.35 5.87
CA ASN A 46 -2.88 11.53 6.99
C ASN A 46 -4.00 11.35 8.02
N GLY A 47 -4.15 10.12 8.52
CA GLY A 47 -5.25 9.80 9.44
C GLY A 47 -6.63 9.60 8.79
N SER A 48 -6.74 9.69 7.45
CA SER A 48 -8.02 9.46 6.75
C SER A 48 -8.47 8.00 6.68
N GLY A 49 -7.70 7.05 7.23
CA GLY A 49 -8.07 5.63 7.31
C GLY A 49 -7.56 4.73 6.19
N LYS A 50 -6.75 5.25 5.25
CA LYS A 50 -6.14 4.47 4.14
C LYS A 50 -5.38 3.25 4.66
N SER A 51 -4.39 3.49 5.52
CA SER A 51 -3.54 2.45 6.12
C SER A 51 -4.36 1.51 6.99
N THR A 52 -5.31 2.01 7.77
CA THR A 52 -6.21 1.18 8.59
C THR A 52 -7.04 0.19 7.74
N LEU A 53 -7.61 0.64 6.62
CA LEU A 53 -8.33 -0.26 5.71
C LEU A 53 -7.39 -1.25 5.03
N LEU A 54 -6.24 -0.78 4.56
CA LEU A 54 -5.23 -1.61 3.91
C LEU A 54 -4.70 -2.71 4.86
N GLU A 55 -4.43 -2.37 6.11
CA GLU A 55 -4.06 -3.32 7.19
C GLU A 55 -5.15 -4.35 7.44
N GLY A 56 -6.41 -3.91 7.50
CA GLY A 56 -7.55 -4.82 7.66
C GLY A 56 -7.67 -5.81 6.51
N ILE A 57 -7.39 -5.37 5.28
CA ILE A 57 -7.31 -6.26 4.10
C ILE A 57 -6.11 -7.20 4.24
N ALA A 58 -4.93 -6.70 4.63
CA ALA A 58 -3.70 -7.49 4.77
C ALA A 58 -3.83 -8.62 5.79
N ASP A 59 -4.35 -8.31 6.97
CA ASP A 59 -4.60 -9.33 7.99
C ASP A 59 -5.69 -10.32 7.54
N GLY A 60 -6.74 -9.85 6.86
CA GLY A 60 -7.75 -10.73 6.25
C GLY A 60 -7.20 -11.65 5.13
N CYS A 61 -6.11 -11.26 4.48
CA CYS A 61 -5.34 -12.11 3.56
C CYS A 61 -4.40 -13.09 4.29
N GLY A 62 -4.18 -12.92 5.59
CA GLY A 62 -3.24 -13.70 6.40
C GLY A 62 -1.79 -13.23 6.30
N PHE A 63 -1.56 -11.98 5.88
CA PHE A 63 -0.23 -11.38 5.80
C PHE A 63 0.23 -10.82 7.14
N ASN A 64 1.54 -10.67 7.32
CA ASN A 64 2.11 -10.09 8.52
C ASN A 64 2.11 -8.56 8.45
N LEU A 65 1.46 -7.89 9.41
CA LEU A 65 1.40 -6.43 9.46
C LEU A 65 2.74 -5.75 9.78
N ALA A 66 3.72 -6.48 10.34
CA ALA A 66 5.09 -5.99 10.53
C ALA A 66 5.92 -6.00 9.23
N GLY A 67 5.32 -6.40 8.11
CA GLY A 67 5.98 -6.58 6.82
C GLY A 67 6.29 -8.05 6.54
N GLY A 68 5.81 -8.55 5.41
CA GLY A 68 6.09 -9.92 4.97
C GLY A 68 4.88 -10.68 4.41
N SER A 69 5.14 -11.92 4.02
CA SER A 69 4.18 -12.91 3.50
C SER A 69 3.67 -13.83 4.63
N GLN A 70 2.70 -14.70 4.31
CA GLN A 70 2.15 -15.68 5.26
C GLN A 70 3.20 -16.61 5.91
N ASN A 71 4.33 -16.84 5.21
CA ASN A 71 5.40 -17.75 5.66
C ASN A 71 6.51 -17.06 6.48
N ASP A 72 6.46 -15.74 6.64
CA ASP A 72 7.47 -15.00 7.40
C ASP A 72 7.08 -15.01 8.89
N THR A 73 7.55 -16.04 9.60
CA THR A 73 7.29 -16.27 11.04
C THR A 73 8.07 -15.27 11.90
N TYR A 74 7.61 -14.03 11.93
CA TYR A 74 8.06 -13.05 12.92
C TYR A 74 7.63 -13.49 14.32
N ASN A 75 8.59 -13.59 15.24
CA ASN A 75 8.34 -13.67 16.69
C ASN A 75 8.14 -12.27 17.32
N VAL A 76 7.71 -11.30 16.53
CA VAL A 76 7.10 -10.06 17.05
C VAL A 76 5.61 -10.34 16.96
N HIS A 77 4.92 -10.30 18.10
CA HIS A 77 3.48 -10.48 18.23
C HIS A 77 2.76 -10.09 16.94
N ARG A 78 2.03 -11.03 16.30
CA ARG A 78 1.08 -10.67 15.24
C ARG A 78 0.25 -9.52 15.79
N SER A 79 0.48 -8.32 15.28
CA SER A 79 -0.36 -7.19 15.60
C SER A 79 -1.65 -7.46 14.84
N ASP A 80 -2.67 -7.94 15.54
CA ASP A 80 -3.97 -8.17 14.93
C ASP A 80 -4.49 -6.82 14.41
N SER A 81 -4.94 -6.78 13.16
CA SER A 81 -5.60 -5.58 12.66
C SER A 81 -6.90 -5.38 13.43
N SER A 82 -7.04 -4.19 14.04
CA SER A 82 -8.28 -3.79 14.71
C SER A 82 -9.52 -3.84 13.80
N LEU A 83 -9.35 -3.82 12.47
CA LEU A 83 -10.43 -3.78 11.49
C LEU A 83 -10.72 -5.15 10.84
N SER A 84 -9.73 -6.04 10.76
CA SER A 84 -9.85 -7.32 10.02
C SER A 84 -11.00 -8.21 10.49
N GLY A 85 -11.23 -8.30 11.80
CA GLY A 85 -12.37 -9.03 12.39
C GLY A 85 -13.72 -8.56 11.85
N HIS A 86 -13.81 -7.28 11.46
CA HIS A 86 -14.99 -6.61 10.92
C HIS A 86 -15.06 -6.61 9.40
N LEU A 87 -14.05 -7.09 8.66
CA LEU A 87 -14.06 -7.10 7.21
C LEU A 87 -14.42 -8.46 6.62
N ARG A 88 -15.18 -8.43 5.53
CA ARG A 88 -15.45 -9.57 4.65
C ARG A 88 -14.76 -9.34 3.32
N LEU A 89 -13.84 -10.23 2.99
CA LEU A 89 -13.12 -10.23 1.72
C LEU A 89 -13.80 -11.21 0.75
N SER A 90 -14.18 -10.74 -0.44
CA SER A 90 -14.81 -11.54 -1.49
C SER A 90 -13.83 -11.75 -2.65
N TRP A 91 -13.61 -13.00 -3.03
CA TRP A 91 -12.52 -13.41 -3.92
C TRP A 91 -13.01 -14.19 -5.15
N LEU A 92 -12.24 -14.13 -6.24
CA LEU A 92 -12.40 -15.00 -7.41
C LEU A 92 -11.12 -15.05 -8.27
N PRO A 93 -10.35 -16.16 -8.27
CA PRO A 93 -10.27 -17.17 -7.20
C PRO A 93 -9.69 -16.59 -5.90
N LYS A 94 -9.75 -17.35 -4.82
CA LYS A 94 -9.06 -16.98 -3.57
C LYS A 94 -7.54 -17.12 -3.76
N VAL A 95 -6.83 -16.05 -3.46
CA VAL A 95 -5.36 -15.99 -3.48
C VAL A 95 -4.87 -15.70 -2.08
N ASN A 96 -3.89 -16.47 -1.62
CA ASN A 96 -3.21 -16.32 -0.32
C ASN A 96 -1.70 -16.04 -0.46
N LYS A 97 -1.22 -15.94 -1.71
CA LYS A 97 0.16 -15.60 -2.03
C LYS A 97 0.29 -14.09 -2.18
N GLY A 98 1.44 -13.55 -1.78
CA GLY A 98 1.70 -12.12 -1.83
C GLY A 98 2.35 -11.60 -0.55
N PHE A 99 2.29 -10.30 -0.35
CA PHE A 99 2.80 -9.67 0.87
C PHE A 99 2.12 -8.33 1.18
N PHE A 100 2.21 -7.95 2.45
CA PHE A 100 1.98 -6.60 2.92
C PHE A 100 3.31 -5.93 3.29
N LEU A 101 3.50 -4.68 2.89
CA LEU A 101 4.71 -3.93 3.20
C LEU A 101 4.40 -2.46 3.40
N ARG A 102 5.04 -1.90 4.44
CA ARG A 102 5.20 -0.46 4.61
C ARG A 102 6.64 -0.10 4.36
N ALA A 103 6.88 1.06 3.77
CA ALA A 103 8.24 1.56 3.57
C ALA A 103 9.03 1.63 4.89
N GLU A 104 8.40 2.05 5.99
CA GLU A 104 9.05 2.13 7.31
C GLU A 104 9.45 0.76 7.86
N SER A 105 8.62 -0.27 7.65
CA SER A 105 8.88 -1.63 8.14
C SER A 105 9.86 -2.41 7.25
N PHE A 106 10.22 -1.88 6.08
CA PHE A 106 11.13 -2.54 5.15
C PHE A 106 12.51 -2.80 5.76
N TYR A 107 13.03 -1.88 6.59
CA TYR A 107 14.31 -2.08 7.25
C TYR A 107 14.28 -3.28 8.20
N HIS A 108 13.21 -3.42 8.99
CA HIS A 108 13.03 -4.57 9.86
C HIS A 108 12.96 -5.88 9.07
N PHE A 109 12.22 -5.87 7.95
CA PHE A 109 12.13 -7.02 7.06
C PHE A 109 13.51 -7.41 6.48
N ALA A 110 14.30 -6.43 6.02
CA ALA A 110 15.67 -6.68 5.56
C ALA A 110 16.55 -7.29 6.67
N SER A 111 16.48 -6.77 7.90
CA SER A 111 17.22 -7.30 9.05
C SER A 111 16.83 -8.73 9.39
N TYR A 112 15.54 -9.05 9.25
CA TYR A 112 15.04 -10.41 9.46
C TYR A 112 15.61 -11.40 8.44
N LEU A 113 15.68 -11.02 7.16
CA LEU A 113 16.27 -11.90 6.13
C LEU A 113 17.75 -12.19 6.38
N ASP A 114 18.51 -11.17 6.78
CA ASP A 114 19.92 -11.35 7.14
C ASP A 114 20.07 -12.25 8.37
N ARG A 115 19.14 -12.17 9.32
CA ARG A 115 19.11 -13.07 10.48
C ARG A 115 18.82 -14.51 10.07
N LEU A 116 17.82 -14.75 9.21
CA LEU A 116 17.50 -16.08 8.70
C LEU A 116 18.68 -16.69 7.95
N HIS A 117 19.37 -15.92 7.12
CA HIS A 117 20.56 -16.40 6.41
C HIS A 117 21.71 -16.75 7.36
N LYS A 118 21.87 -16.00 8.47
CA LYS A 118 22.87 -16.33 9.51
C LYS A 118 22.50 -17.59 10.30
N GLU A 119 21.20 -17.80 10.57
CA GLU A 119 20.68 -18.95 11.32
C GLU A 119 20.64 -20.23 10.45
N ASP A 120 20.38 -20.10 9.15
CA ASP A 120 20.39 -21.19 8.17
C ASP A 120 21.10 -20.73 6.88
N PRO A 121 22.40 -21.05 6.70
CA PRO A 121 23.16 -20.71 5.50
C PRO A 121 22.62 -21.32 4.19
N THR A 122 21.71 -22.30 4.27
CA THR A 122 21.03 -22.86 3.08
C THR A 122 19.90 -21.95 2.58
N TYR A 123 19.45 -20.99 3.40
CA TYR A 123 18.52 -19.94 3.00
C TYR A 123 19.23 -18.94 2.07
N GLN A 124 19.12 -19.14 0.76
CA GLN A 124 19.79 -18.29 -0.22
C GLN A 124 19.00 -17.01 -0.51
N TYR A 125 19.69 -15.87 -0.59
CA TYR A 125 19.12 -14.56 -0.99
C TYR A 125 18.58 -14.52 -2.44
N ASN A 126 18.52 -15.64 -3.17
CA ASN A 126 18.13 -15.67 -4.58
C ASN A 126 16.74 -15.07 -4.83
N ARG A 127 15.83 -15.16 -3.85
CA ARG A 127 14.50 -14.52 -3.87
C ARG A 127 14.53 -13.00 -3.63
N TYR A 128 15.72 -12.42 -3.44
CA TYR A 128 15.96 -11.03 -3.05
C TYR A 128 17.17 -10.40 -3.78
N GLY A 129 17.57 -10.96 -4.92
CA GLY A 129 18.68 -10.46 -5.74
C GLY A 129 20.06 -11.02 -5.40
N GLY A 130 20.12 -12.08 -4.59
CA GLY A 130 21.35 -12.86 -4.34
C GLY A 130 22.34 -12.22 -3.37
N LYS A 131 21.99 -11.09 -2.74
CA LYS A 131 22.79 -10.40 -1.72
C LYS A 131 21.89 -9.89 -0.60
N SER A 132 22.48 -9.56 0.55
CA SER A 132 21.75 -8.94 1.66
C SER A 132 21.04 -7.66 1.19
N LEU A 133 19.81 -7.45 1.69
CA LEU A 133 19.07 -6.22 1.43
C LEU A 133 19.67 -5.01 2.17
N HIS A 134 20.53 -5.24 3.16
CA HIS A 134 21.28 -4.19 3.85
C HIS A 134 22.54 -3.74 3.09
N GLU A 135 23.04 -4.55 2.17
CA GLU A 135 24.19 -4.22 1.31
C GLU A 135 23.79 -3.44 0.05
N GLN A 136 22.50 -3.19 -0.13
CA GLN A 136 21.90 -2.47 -1.26
C GLN A 136 21.39 -1.10 -0.79
N SER A 137 21.24 -0.13 -1.70
CA SER A 137 20.58 1.13 -1.33
C SER A 137 19.09 0.90 -1.05
N HIS A 138 18.48 1.68 -0.14
CA HIS A 138 17.10 1.46 0.32
C HIS A 138 16.09 1.19 -0.81
N GLY A 139 16.14 1.98 -1.88
CA GLY A 139 15.26 1.79 -3.03
C GLY A 139 15.67 0.66 -4.00
N GLU A 140 16.94 0.24 -4.04
CA GLU A 140 17.34 -0.96 -4.81
C GLU A 140 16.86 -2.23 -4.11
N SER A 141 17.04 -2.30 -2.79
CA SER A 141 16.54 -3.41 -1.98
C SER A 141 15.04 -3.58 -2.13
N PHE A 142 14.30 -2.46 -2.12
CA PHE A 142 12.87 -2.44 -2.35
C PHE A 142 12.53 -3.00 -3.72
N LEU A 143 13.10 -2.45 -4.80
CA LEU A 143 12.85 -2.95 -6.16
C LEU A 143 13.28 -4.41 -6.35
N SER A 144 14.37 -4.84 -5.73
CA SER A 144 14.88 -6.22 -5.78
C SER A 144 13.88 -7.23 -5.19
N LEU A 145 13.22 -6.88 -4.08
CA LEU A 145 12.09 -7.66 -3.55
C LEU A 145 11.04 -7.88 -4.63
N PHE A 146 10.73 -6.81 -5.36
CA PHE A 146 9.76 -6.80 -6.45
C PHE A 146 10.28 -7.39 -7.78
N LEU A 147 11.55 -7.76 -7.89
CA LEU A 147 12.05 -8.44 -9.09
C LEU A 147 12.19 -9.94 -8.85
N HIS A 148 12.39 -10.35 -7.61
CA HIS A 148 12.83 -11.71 -7.28
C HIS A 148 11.85 -12.50 -6.40
N ARG A 149 10.85 -11.86 -5.78
CA ARG A 149 9.86 -12.54 -4.91
C ARG A 149 8.52 -12.79 -5.58
N PHE A 150 8.29 -12.33 -6.80
CA PHE A 150 6.97 -12.49 -7.40
C PHE A 150 6.65 -13.93 -7.76
N GLU A 151 5.53 -14.38 -7.20
CA GLU A 151 4.92 -15.65 -7.54
C GLU A 151 3.81 -15.39 -8.55
N GLU A 152 3.57 -16.36 -9.44
CA GLU A 152 2.36 -16.34 -10.26
C GLU A 152 1.12 -16.39 -9.34
N GLN A 153 0.09 -15.59 -9.64
CA GLN A 153 -1.17 -15.51 -8.88
C GLN A 153 -1.01 -14.99 -7.44
N ALA A 154 -0.68 -13.70 -7.29
CA ALA A 154 -0.43 -13.07 -5.98
C ALA A 154 -1.09 -11.69 -5.82
N ILE A 155 -1.30 -11.27 -4.57
CA ILE A 155 -1.85 -9.95 -4.19
C ILE A 155 -0.86 -9.16 -3.33
N TYR A 156 -0.61 -7.91 -3.69
CA TYR A 156 0.40 -7.05 -3.09
C TYR A 156 -0.26 -5.82 -2.47
N LEU A 157 -0.02 -5.63 -1.18
CA LEU A 157 -0.62 -4.56 -0.39
C LEU A 157 0.49 -3.65 0.12
N LEU A 158 0.53 -2.40 -0.35
CA LEU A 158 1.67 -1.50 -0.11
C LEU A 158 1.20 -0.21 0.53
N ASP A 159 1.85 0.17 1.62
CA ASP A 159 1.58 1.41 2.35
C ASP A 159 2.78 2.35 2.17
N GLU A 160 2.53 3.48 1.51
CA GLU A 160 3.48 4.56 1.23
C GLU A 160 4.82 4.07 0.63
N PRO A 161 4.80 3.26 -0.45
CA PRO A 161 6.02 2.72 -1.04
C PRO A 161 6.99 3.81 -1.54
N GLU A 162 6.49 5.00 -1.86
CA GLU A 162 7.28 6.15 -2.28
C GLU A 162 8.26 6.66 -1.21
N ALA A 163 8.01 6.42 0.08
CA ALA A 163 8.89 6.87 1.15
C ALA A 163 10.29 6.22 1.07
N ALA A 164 10.39 5.04 0.43
CA ALA A 164 11.66 4.36 0.16
C ALA A 164 12.22 4.62 -1.26
N LEU A 165 11.51 5.38 -2.12
CA LEU A 165 11.80 5.49 -3.54
C LEU A 165 11.95 6.94 -4.02
N SER A 166 13.08 7.24 -4.66
CA SER A 166 13.23 8.47 -5.44
C SER A 166 12.25 8.51 -6.62
N PRO A 167 11.93 9.68 -7.19
CA PRO A 167 11.03 9.81 -8.33
C PRO A 167 11.34 8.86 -9.50
N GLN A 168 12.62 8.74 -9.86
CA GLN A 168 13.06 7.81 -10.91
C GLN A 168 12.78 6.34 -10.55
N ARG A 169 12.97 5.96 -9.29
CA ARG A 169 12.70 4.60 -8.81
C ARG A 169 11.21 4.30 -8.72
N GLN A 170 10.36 5.30 -8.48
CA GLN A 170 8.91 5.16 -8.58
C GLN A 170 8.48 4.84 -10.02
N LEU A 171 9.10 5.47 -11.04
CA LEU A 171 8.87 5.10 -12.44
C LEU A 171 9.32 3.66 -12.75
N SER A 172 10.47 3.24 -12.23
CA SER A 172 10.91 1.84 -12.33
C SER A 172 9.92 0.88 -11.65
N PHE A 173 9.40 1.26 -10.48
CA PHE A 173 8.39 0.47 -9.78
C PHE A 173 7.08 0.37 -10.57
N MET A 174 6.62 1.45 -11.20
CA MET A 174 5.47 1.42 -12.12
C MET A 174 5.68 0.45 -13.28
N LYS A 175 6.89 0.41 -13.86
CA LYS A 175 7.21 -0.57 -14.91
C LYS A 175 7.10 -2.01 -14.41
N ILE A 176 7.61 -2.28 -13.20
CA ILE A 176 7.49 -3.60 -12.57
C ILE A 176 6.02 -3.97 -12.34
N MET A 177 5.22 -3.08 -11.75
CA MET A 177 3.78 -3.29 -11.57
C MET A 177 3.07 -3.57 -12.90
N HIS A 178 3.42 -2.83 -13.96
CA HIS A 178 2.87 -3.03 -15.28
C HIS A 178 3.15 -4.42 -15.83
N ASP A 179 4.40 -4.87 -15.76
CA ASP A 179 4.78 -6.18 -16.28
C ASP A 179 4.09 -7.33 -15.52
N LEU A 180 3.91 -7.18 -14.21
CA LEU A 180 3.31 -8.21 -13.36
C LEU A 180 1.78 -8.26 -13.46
N THR A 181 1.15 -7.12 -13.74
CA THR A 181 -0.31 -7.05 -13.89
C THR A 181 -0.79 -7.34 -15.30
N LYS A 182 0.11 -7.29 -16.31
CA LYS A 182 -0.19 -7.48 -17.74
C LYS A 182 -0.86 -8.83 -18.02
N ASP A 183 -0.32 -9.91 -17.46
CA ASP A 183 -0.88 -11.26 -17.63
C ASP A 183 -2.00 -11.56 -16.64
N GLY A 184 -2.39 -10.55 -15.84
CA GLY A 184 -3.46 -10.66 -14.87
C GLY A 184 -3.16 -11.62 -13.73
N GLN A 185 -1.89 -11.92 -13.51
CA GLN A 185 -1.41 -12.82 -12.46
C GLN A 185 -1.18 -12.10 -11.13
N CYS A 186 -1.13 -10.77 -11.12
CA CYS A 186 -0.94 -9.99 -9.91
C CYS A 186 -2.03 -8.94 -9.72
N GLN A 187 -2.35 -8.66 -8.46
CA GLN A 187 -3.19 -7.54 -8.05
C GLN A 187 -2.43 -6.68 -7.02
N PHE A 188 -2.51 -5.36 -7.16
CA PHE A 188 -1.89 -4.37 -6.28
C PHE A 188 -2.97 -3.49 -5.66
N ILE A 189 -2.87 -3.27 -4.35
CA ILE A 189 -3.65 -2.26 -3.61
C ILE A 189 -2.63 -1.42 -2.84
N ILE A 190 -2.58 -0.12 -3.15
CA ILE A 190 -1.48 0.75 -2.72
C ILE A 190 -2.06 2.00 -2.08
N ALA A 191 -1.74 2.26 -0.81
CA ALA A 191 -1.93 3.57 -0.21
C ALA A 191 -0.72 4.44 -0.56
N THR A 192 -0.95 5.62 -1.14
CA THR A 192 0.13 6.50 -1.60
C THR A 192 -0.31 7.96 -1.62
N HIS A 193 0.67 8.83 -1.40
CA HIS A 193 0.63 10.27 -1.57
C HIS A 193 1.43 10.72 -2.80
N SER A 194 2.04 9.79 -3.54
CA SER A 194 2.86 10.10 -4.70
C SER A 194 2.02 10.41 -5.93
N PRO A 195 2.09 11.65 -6.49
CA PRO A 195 1.45 11.96 -7.76
C PRO A 195 2.10 11.20 -8.94
N ILE A 196 3.31 10.66 -8.77
CA ILE A 196 3.97 9.83 -9.80
C ILE A 196 3.31 8.46 -9.85
N LEU A 197 3.14 7.80 -8.71
CA LEU A 197 2.51 6.47 -8.65
C LEU A 197 1.03 6.52 -9.02
N LEU A 198 0.32 7.55 -8.56
CA LEU A 198 -1.09 7.79 -8.93
C LEU A 198 -1.29 7.98 -10.44
N GLY A 199 -0.25 8.37 -11.18
CA GLY A 199 -0.28 8.49 -12.64
C GLY A 199 -0.24 7.16 -13.40
N TYR A 200 -0.35 6.01 -12.70
CA TYR A 200 -0.37 4.70 -13.34
C TYR A 200 -1.65 4.50 -14.19
N PRO A 201 -1.54 4.04 -15.44
CA PRO A 201 -2.68 3.89 -16.33
C PRO A 201 -3.62 2.75 -15.91
N ASP A 202 -4.91 2.86 -16.24
CA ASP A 202 -5.91 1.81 -15.99
C ASP A 202 -6.03 1.37 -14.51
N ALA A 203 -5.71 2.25 -13.57
CA ALA A 203 -5.93 2.03 -12.14
C ALA A 203 -7.28 2.58 -11.66
N THR A 204 -7.81 2.00 -10.59
CA THR A 204 -8.90 2.62 -9.81
C THR A 204 -8.30 3.43 -8.66
N ILE A 205 -8.72 4.66 -8.45
CA ILE A 205 -8.26 5.50 -7.33
C ILE A 205 -9.45 5.74 -6.40
N TYR A 206 -9.30 5.38 -5.13
CA TYR A 206 -10.26 5.66 -4.07
C TYR A 206 -9.74 6.78 -3.18
N ARG A 207 -10.48 7.88 -3.10
CA ARG A 207 -10.21 9.00 -2.19
C ARG A 207 -10.92 8.79 -0.86
N PHE A 208 -10.16 8.93 0.22
CA PHE A 208 -10.56 8.85 1.61
C PHE A 208 -10.61 10.27 2.15
N ASP A 209 -11.80 10.84 2.18
CA ASP A 209 -12.00 12.23 2.58
C ASP A 209 -13.43 12.47 3.09
N GLU A 210 -13.62 13.47 3.95
CA GLU A 210 -14.92 13.91 4.47
C GLU A 210 -15.81 12.78 5.02
N GLY A 211 -15.20 11.72 5.56
CA GLY A 211 -15.93 10.56 6.07
C GLY A 211 -16.50 9.62 5.00
N LYS A 212 -16.06 9.74 3.75
CA LYS A 212 -16.46 8.86 2.65
C LYS A 212 -15.25 8.24 1.96
N ILE A 213 -15.52 7.15 1.24
CA ILE A 213 -14.56 6.51 0.34
C ILE A 213 -15.20 6.45 -1.03
N GLU A 214 -14.67 7.23 -1.98
CA GLU A 214 -15.27 7.43 -3.30
C GLU A 214 -14.21 7.27 -4.40
N GLU A 215 -14.62 6.77 -5.57
CA GLU A 215 -13.74 6.72 -6.73
C GLU A 215 -13.49 8.14 -7.27
N THR A 216 -12.24 8.43 -7.64
CA THR A 216 -11.85 9.70 -8.25
C THR A 216 -10.91 9.47 -9.44
N SER A 217 -10.75 10.48 -10.30
CA SER A 217 -9.73 10.46 -11.35
C SER A 217 -8.41 11.03 -10.84
N TYR A 218 -7.32 10.72 -11.54
CA TYR A 218 -5.97 11.17 -11.21
C TYR A 218 -5.89 12.70 -11.05
N GLU A 219 -6.43 13.43 -12.01
CA GLU A 219 -6.40 14.89 -12.06
C GLU A 219 -7.25 15.55 -10.97
N MET A 220 -8.17 14.80 -10.36
CA MET A 220 -9.04 15.26 -9.27
C MET A 220 -8.48 14.91 -7.89
N THR A 221 -7.28 14.34 -7.81
CA THR A 221 -6.59 14.12 -6.54
C THR A 221 -5.90 15.40 -6.07
N ASP A 222 -5.92 15.66 -4.76
CA ASP A 222 -5.24 16.84 -4.19
C ASP A 222 -3.73 16.77 -4.42
N HIS A 223 -3.15 15.57 -4.35
CA HIS A 223 -1.73 15.34 -4.63
C HIS A 223 -1.34 15.76 -6.04
N TYR A 224 -2.16 15.43 -7.05
CA TYR A 224 -1.94 15.93 -8.40
C TYR A 224 -2.11 17.45 -8.46
N THR A 225 -3.25 17.96 -7.98
CA THR A 225 -3.62 19.38 -8.12
C THR A 225 -2.58 20.30 -7.49
N ILE A 226 -2.19 20.04 -6.24
CA ILE A 226 -1.21 20.82 -5.49
C ILE A 226 0.17 20.73 -6.15
N THR A 227 0.63 19.51 -6.45
CA THR A 227 1.97 19.32 -7.02
C THR A 227 2.09 19.94 -8.40
N SER A 228 1.09 19.72 -9.26
CA SER A 228 1.04 20.28 -10.62
C SER A 228 1.02 21.80 -10.58
N TYR A 229 0.17 22.39 -9.73
CA TYR A 229 0.10 23.85 -9.57
C TYR A 229 1.42 24.44 -9.05
N PHE A 230 2.03 23.84 -8.03
CA PHE A 230 3.32 24.28 -7.49
C PHE A 230 4.44 24.22 -8.55
N LEU A 231 4.55 23.11 -9.30
CA LEU A 231 5.59 22.95 -10.31
C LEU A 231 5.42 23.94 -11.48
N GLN A 232 4.18 24.26 -11.85
CA GLN A 232 3.89 25.20 -12.93
C GLN A 232 3.97 26.68 -12.51
N ASN A 233 3.70 26.99 -11.23
CA ASN A 233 3.54 28.36 -10.74
C ASN A 233 4.41 28.67 -9.51
N ARG A 234 5.60 28.05 -9.41
CA ARG A 234 6.45 28.05 -8.20
C ARG A 234 6.65 29.42 -7.57
N GLU A 235 7.06 30.43 -8.34
CA GLU A 235 7.36 31.76 -7.79
C GLU A 235 6.14 32.44 -7.21
N ARG A 236 5.02 32.38 -7.93
CA ARG A 236 3.74 32.91 -7.47
C ARG A 236 3.25 32.17 -6.22
N PHE A 237 3.33 30.85 -6.22
CA PHE A 237 2.93 30.03 -5.08
C PHE A 237 3.74 30.41 -3.83
N LEU A 238 5.06 30.53 -3.94
CA LEU A 238 5.93 30.90 -2.82
C LEU A 238 5.69 32.34 -2.36
N TYR A 239 5.41 33.26 -3.28
CA TYR A 239 5.05 34.64 -2.94
C TYR A 239 3.75 34.69 -2.14
N GLU A 240 2.69 34.02 -2.59
CA GLU A 240 1.40 33.93 -1.89
C GLU A 240 1.54 33.24 -0.53
N LEU A 241 2.31 32.14 -0.45
CA LEU A 241 2.50 31.35 0.77
C LEU A 241 3.29 32.09 1.86
N PHE A 242 4.22 32.98 1.49
CA PHE A 242 5.09 33.70 2.41
C PHE A 242 4.67 35.15 2.63
N GLN A 243 3.52 35.58 2.13
CA GLN A 243 2.96 36.85 2.59
C GLN A 243 2.61 36.71 4.06
N GLU A 244 3.14 37.60 4.89
CA GLU A 244 2.64 37.75 6.26
C GLU A 244 1.19 38.22 6.15
N ASP A 245 0.27 37.54 6.84
CA ASP A 245 -1.10 38.03 6.99
C ASP A 245 -1.00 39.43 7.63
N GLU A 246 -1.23 40.49 6.85
CA GLU A 246 -1.42 41.83 7.40
C GLU A 246 -2.66 41.78 8.30
N GLN A 247 -2.45 41.56 9.61
CA GLN A 247 -3.46 41.68 10.66
C GLN A 247 -3.93 43.12 10.85
#